data_AF-A0A933YWB9-F1
#
_entry.id   AF-A0A933YWB9-F1
#
_cell.length_a   1.000
_cell.length_b   1.000
_cell.length_c   1.000
_cell.angle_alpha   90.00
_cell.angle_beta   90.00
_cell.angle_gamma   90.00
#
_symmetry.space_group_name_H-M   'P 1'
#
loop_
_entity.id
_entity.type
_entity.pdbx_description
1 polymer ?
#
loop_
_entity_poly.entity_id
_entity_poly.type
_entity_poly.pdbx_seq_one_letter_code
_entity_poly.pdbx_strand_id
1 'polypeptide(L)'
;MAGGCANKAAVVKDGSVTVKSAAEQAPAVIVPRGRVTNAIAAIVNDEVVTLYEVNREALPLIREAEKKSSLDDAARRELKRNALERVVEKKLVEQKIKELNIKVTEEEIRAAIDDVKKQNNMPSQEALVAALANQGLSFDQYRTQLQEQIEKLKLVSAEVRSKIHVSESELREFYDANLPKYTEEESYRARHIFFRTNEKSSAEDIKLSMTKALMVLAEVKGGKDFVELA
;
A
#
# COMPACT_ATOMS: atom_id res chain seq x y z
N MET A 1 -10.32 -72.04 56.26
CA MET A 1 -10.46 -72.53 57.64
C MET A 1 -10.02 -71.43 58.58
N ALA A 2 -10.81 -71.21 59.62
CA ALA A 2 -10.75 -70.11 60.57
C ALA A 2 -9.71 -70.33 61.67
N GLY A 3 -9.34 -69.25 62.36
CA GLY A 3 -8.58 -69.26 63.61
C GLY A 3 -7.42 -68.26 63.57
N GLY A 4 -7.25 -67.32 64.48
CA GLY A 4 -7.92 -67.09 65.75
C GLY A 4 -7.45 -65.77 66.35
N CYS A 5 -8.31 -65.21 67.20
CA CYS A 5 -8.06 -64.02 67.99
C CYS A 5 -7.05 -64.29 69.13
N ALA A 6 -6.30 -63.25 69.51
CA ALA A 6 -6.04 -62.75 70.86
C ALA A 6 -4.56 -62.35 71.05
N ASN A 7 -4.27 -61.08 71.37
CA ASN A 7 -4.26 -60.65 72.77
C ASN A 7 -3.89 -59.16 72.95
N LYS A 8 -4.62 -58.57 73.90
CA LYS A 8 -4.22 -57.56 74.91
C LYS A 8 -3.71 -56.17 74.50
N ALA A 9 -4.60 -55.22 74.81
CA ALA A 9 -4.34 -53.82 75.16
C ALA A 9 -3.48 -53.65 76.42
N ALA A 10 -2.69 -52.58 76.48
CA ALA A 10 -2.84 -51.46 77.45
C ALA A 10 -1.77 -50.37 77.22
N VAL A 11 -2.20 -49.15 76.86
CA VAL A 11 -2.10 -47.86 77.63
C VAL A 11 -0.64 -47.42 77.90
N VAL A 12 -0.15 -46.25 77.45
CA VAL A 12 -0.44 -44.88 77.94
C VAL A 12 0.00 -43.83 76.88
N LYS A 13 -0.90 -42.88 76.57
CA LYS A 13 -0.77 -41.40 76.39
C LYS A 13 0.62 -40.79 76.14
N ASP A 14 0.82 -39.71 75.40
CA ASP A 14 -0.02 -38.69 74.76
C ASP A 14 0.95 -37.93 73.82
N GLY A 15 0.47 -37.41 72.70
CA GLY A 15 1.30 -36.55 71.83
C GLY A 15 0.90 -36.54 70.36
N SER A 16 -0.40 -36.42 70.10
CA SER A 16 -0.98 -36.24 68.77
C SER A 16 -0.68 -34.87 68.17
N VAL A 17 -0.26 -34.83 66.92
CA VAL A 17 -0.86 -33.92 65.92
C VAL A 17 -0.94 -34.67 64.59
N THR A 18 -2.11 -35.27 64.33
CA THR A 18 -2.51 -35.77 63.02
C THR A 18 -3.29 -34.67 62.30
N VAL A 19 -2.86 -34.36 61.07
CA VAL A 19 -3.57 -33.45 60.16
C VAL A 19 -4.86 -34.13 59.72
N LYS A 20 -6.00 -33.67 60.26
CA LYS A 20 -7.32 -34.11 59.80
C LYS A 20 -7.65 -33.41 58.48
N SER A 21 -7.77 -34.22 57.43
CA SER A 21 -8.51 -33.90 56.22
C SER A 21 -9.98 -33.59 56.58
N ALA A 22 -10.38 -32.33 56.41
CA ALA A 22 -11.77 -31.93 56.35
C ALA A 22 -12.03 -31.38 54.94
N ALA A 23 -12.81 -32.15 54.16
CA ALA A 23 -13.44 -31.64 52.96
C ALA A 23 -14.54 -30.68 53.40
N GLU A 24 -14.34 -29.38 53.19
CA GLU A 24 -15.36 -28.36 53.36
C GLU A 24 -15.70 -27.75 52.00
N GLN A 25 -16.96 -27.91 51.62
CA GLN A 25 -17.53 -27.48 50.35
C GLN A 25 -17.60 -25.94 50.28
N ALA A 26 -17.24 -25.42 49.12
CA ALA A 26 -16.99 -24.01 48.82
C ALA A 26 -18.24 -23.11 48.91
N PRO A 27 -18.06 -21.78 48.99
CA PRO A 27 -18.82 -20.90 48.13
C PRO A 27 -18.22 -20.95 46.73
N ALA A 28 -18.97 -21.49 45.76
CA ALA A 28 -18.64 -21.34 44.35
C ALA A 28 -18.58 -19.84 44.04
N VAL A 29 -17.38 -19.32 43.79
CA VAL A 29 -17.23 -17.99 43.20
C VAL A 29 -17.77 -18.10 41.79
N ILE A 30 -19.03 -17.72 41.61
CA ILE A 30 -19.61 -17.46 40.30
C ILE A 30 -18.85 -16.25 39.78
N VAL A 31 -17.70 -16.47 39.15
CA VAL A 31 -17.15 -15.49 38.23
C VAL A 31 -18.22 -15.35 37.15
N PRO A 32 -18.89 -14.18 37.03
CA PRO A 32 -19.71 -13.98 35.86
C PRO A 32 -18.79 -14.24 34.66
N ARG A 33 -19.23 -15.07 33.71
CA ARG A 33 -18.61 -15.11 32.39
C ARG A 33 -18.93 -13.77 31.70
N GLY A 34 -18.37 -12.70 32.24
CA GLY A 34 -18.37 -11.39 31.66
C GLY A 34 -17.60 -11.53 30.36
N ARG A 35 -18.31 -11.40 29.24
CA ARG A 35 -17.69 -11.30 27.92
C ARG A 35 -16.77 -10.09 28.00
N VAL A 36 -15.46 -10.30 27.93
CA VAL A 36 -14.50 -9.19 27.89
C VAL A 36 -14.82 -8.38 26.65
N THR A 37 -15.45 -7.21 26.83
CA THR A 37 -15.91 -6.38 25.72
C THR A 37 -14.76 -5.62 25.08
N ASN A 38 -13.78 -5.20 25.90
CA ASN A 38 -12.55 -4.51 25.49
C ASN A 38 -11.37 -4.99 26.35
N ALA A 39 -10.37 -5.62 25.73
CA ALA A 39 -9.10 -5.99 26.35
C ALA A 39 -7.95 -5.16 25.78
N ILE A 40 -6.83 -5.09 26.49
CA ILE A 40 -5.58 -4.56 25.95
C ILE A 40 -5.00 -5.61 25.00
N ALA A 41 -4.83 -5.25 23.73
CA ALA A 41 -4.21 -6.12 22.72
C ALA A 41 -2.70 -5.90 22.63
N ALA A 42 -2.24 -4.66 22.76
CA ALA A 42 -0.82 -4.29 22.83
C ALA A 42 -0.63 -2.93 23.50
N ILE A 43 0.61 -2.60 23.87
CA ILE A 43 1.02 -1.28 24.34
C ILE A 43 2.14 -0.81 23.40
N VAL A 44 2.02 0.40 22.85
CA VAL A 44 2.95 0.99 21.88
C VAL A 44 3.45 2.31 22.45
N ASN A 45 4.67 2.30 22.99
CA ASN A 45 5.20 3.37 23.83
C ASN A 45 4.21 3.66 24.97
N ASP A 46 3.60 4.85 24.99
CA ASP A 46 2.64 5.26 26.02
C ASP A 46 1.16 5.12 25.59
N GLU A 47 0.88 4.59 24.38
CA GLU A 47 -0.49 4.40 23.89
C GLU A 47 -0.92 2.93 23.95
N VAL A 48 -2.14 2.70 24.46
CA VAL A 48 -2.75 1.37 24.58
C VAL A 48 -3.54 1.05 23.33
N VAL A 49 -3.23 -0.09 22.69
CA VAL A 49 -4.01 -0.64 21.58
C VAL A 49 -5.04 -1.62 22.13
N THR A 50 -6.31 -1.36 21.85
CA THR A 50 -7.43 -2.16 22.36
C THR A 50 -7.82 -3.28 21.40
N LEU A 51 -8.40 -4.36 21.95
CA LEU A 51 -8.93 -5.46 21.17
C LEU A 51 -10.07 -5.01 20.23
N TYR A 52 -10.80 -3.95 20.58
CA TYR A 52 -11.82 -3.37 19.72
C TYR A 52 -11.23 -2.76 18.45
N GLU A 53 -10.14 -2.00 18.58
CA GLU A 53 -9.45 -1.42 17.42
C GLU A 53 -8.90 -2.51 16.50
N VAL A 54 -8.24 -3.52 17.06
CA VAL A 54 -7.71 -4.65 16.30
C VAL A 54 -8.83 -5.41 15.59
N ASN A 55 -9.94 -5.68 16.26
CA ASN A 55 -11.07 -6.36 15.63
C ASN A 55 -11.73 -5.50 14.56
N ARG A 56 -11.84 -4.18 14.77
CA ARG A 56 -12.40 -3.24 13.78
C ARG A 56 -11.56 -3.23 12.51
N GLU A 57 -10.23 -3.24 12.65
CA GLU A 57 -9.29 -3.29 11.53
C GLU A 57 -9.26 -4.69 10.85
N ALA A 58 -9.42 -5.76 11.63
CA ALA A 58 -9.41 -7.13 11.10
C ALA A 58 -10.69 -7.49 10.33
N LEU A 59 -11.85 -6.91 10.70
CA LEU A 59 -13.14 -7.22 10.10
C LEU A 59 -13.18 -7.13 8.56
N PRO A 60 -12.74 -6.05 7.91
CA PRO A 60 -12.72 -5.99 6.45
C PRO A 60 -11.81 -7.05 5.83
N LEU A 61 -10.65 -7.32 6.43
CA LEU A 61 -9.70 -8.33 5.95
C LEU A 61 -10.29 -9.75 6.02
N ILE A 62 -10.95 -10.07 7.14
CA ILE A 62 -11.65 -11.34 7.33
C ILE A 62 -12.78 -11.48 6.32
N ARG A 63 -13.61 -10.45 6.15
CA ARG A 63 -14.73 -10.48 5.18
C ARG A 63 -14.24 -10.66 3.74
N GLU A 64 -13.13 -10.02 3.37
CA GLU A 64 -12.58 -10.19 2.04
C GLU A 64 -12.01 -11.59 1.83
N ALA A 65 -11.31 -12.12 2.82
CA ALA A 65 -10.73 -13.47 2.74
C ALA A 65 -11.83 -14.56 2.73
N GLU A 66 -12.91 -14.39 3.50
CA GLU A 66 -14.08 -15.29 3.51
C GLU A 66 -14.83 -15.33 2.17
N LYS A 67 -14.79 -14.25 1.38
CA LYS A 67 -15.37 -14.26 0.02
C LYS A 67 -14.60 -15.16 -0.94
N LYS A 68 -13.29 -15.37 -0.69
CA LYS A 68 -12.42 -16.18 -1.56
C LYS A 68 -12.43 -17.65 -1.14
N SER A 69 -12.46 -17.93 0.16
CA SER A 69 -12.44 -19.29 0.70
C SER A 69 -12.91 -19.33 2.17
N SER A 70 -13.37 -20.48 2.65
CA SER A 70 -13.64 -20.66 4.09
C SER A 70 -12.36 -20.50 4.90
N LEU A 71 -12.43 -19.74 5.99
CA LEU A 71 -11.30 -19.51 6.89
C LEU A 71 -11.40 -20.40 8.11
N ASP A 72 -10.32 -21.13 8.39
CA ASP A 72 -10.13 -21.82 9.66
C ASP A 72 -9.71 -20.84 10.77
N ASP A 73 -9.63 -21.35 12.00
CA ASP A 73 -9.27 -20.51 13.15
C ASP A 73 -7.82 -20.01 13.09
N ALA A 74 -6.92 -20.73 12.41
CA ALA A 74 -5.53 -20.31 12.24
C ALA A 74 -5.43 -19.09 11.32
N ALA A 75 -6.07 -19.13 10.15
CA ALA A 75 -6.13 -18.01 9.22
C ALA A 75 -6.81 -16.78 9.84
N ARG A 76 -7.89 -16.98 10.61
CA ARG A 76 -8.54 -15.88 11.35
C ARG A 76 -7.61 -15.23 12.37
N ARG A 77 -6.78 -16.01 13.06
CA ARG A 77 -5.79 -15.47 14.01
C ARG A 77 -4.69 -14.70 13.30
N GLU A 78 -4.23 -15.19 12.15
CA GLU A 78 -3.22 -14.50 11.34
C GLU A 78 -3.73 -13.15 10.83
N LEU A 79 -4.94 -13.09 10.29
CA LEU A 79 -5.55 -11.83 9.85
C LEU A 79 -5.71 -10.84 11.01
N LYS A 80 -6.03 -11.31 12.21
CA LYS A 80 -6.06 -10.47 13.41
C LYS A 80 -4.67 -9.98 13.82
N ARG A 81 -3.62 -10.79 13.66
CA ARG A 81 -2.23 -10.35 13.88
C ARG A 81 -1.83 -9.28 12.88
N ASN A 82 -2.12 -9.47 11.60
CA ASN A 82 -1.85 -8.48 10.56
C ASN A 82 -2.60 -7.17 10.82
N ALA A 83 -3.84 -7.25 11.30
CA ALA A 83 -4.60 -6.08 11.72
C ALA A 83 -3.98 -5.39 12.95
N LEU A 84 -3.50 -6.14 13.94
CA LEU A 84 -2.78 -5.58 15.08
C LEU A 84 -1.53 -4.84 14.62
N GLU A 85 -0.72 -5.43 13.73
CA GLU A 85 0.48 -4.79 13.18
C GLU A 85 0.14 -3.47 12.47
N ARG A 86 -0.94 -3.43 11.68
CA ARG A 86 -1.41 -2.19 11.04
C ARG A 86 -1.83 -1.12 12.03
N VAL A 87 -2.54 -1.51 13.10
CA VAL A 87 -2.93 -0.56 14.16
C VAL A 87 -1.70 -0.02 14.87
N VAL A 88 -0.72 -0.88 15.18
CA VAL A 88 0.56 -0.47 15.77
C VAL A 88 1.31 0.48 14.84
N GLU A 89 1.41 0.17 13.54
CA GLU A 89 2.06 1.04 12.56
C GLU A 89 1.37 2.41 12.48
N LYS A 90 0.02 2.44 12.40
CA LYS A 90 -0.74 3.69 12.38
C LYS A 90 -0.43 4.55 13.60
N LYS A 91 -0.36 3.92 14.79
CA LYS A 91 -0.01 4.61 16.05
C LYS A 91 1.40 5.17 16.04
N LEU A 92 2.39 4.41 15.57
CA LEU A 92 3.77 4.88 15.46
C LEU A 92 3.89 6.07 14.50
N VAL A 93 3.19 6.01 13.37
CA VAL A 93 3.14 7.12 12.40
C VAL A 93 2.52 8.37 13.01
N GLU A 94 1.38 8.26 13.69
CA GLU A 94 0.72 9.37 14.40
C GLU A 94 1.64 9.98 15.47
N GLN A 95 2.34 9.14 16.25
CA GLN A 95 3.29 9.59 17.25
C GLN A 95 4.44 10.37 16.60
N LYS A 96 4.99 9.88 15.49
CA LYS A 96 6.10 10.54 14.80
C LYS A 96 5.67 11.87 14.15
N ILE A 97 4.45 11.93 13.60
CA ILE A 97 3.85 13.18 13.08
C ILE A 97 3.77 14.24 14.18
N LYS A 98 3.29 13.86 15.38
CA LYS A 98 3.21 14.75 16.55
C LYS A 98 4.60 15.18 17.03
N GLU A 99 5.54 14.24 17.13
CA GLU A 99 6.92 14.50 17.56
C GLU A 99 7.62 15.52 16.63
N LEU A 100 7.43 15.38 15.32
CA LEU A 100 8.01 16.27 14.31
C LEU A 100 7.19 17.54 14.06
N ASN A 101 6.09 17.75 14.80
CA ASN A 101 5.15 18.87 14.62
C ASN A 101 4.68 19.05 13.15
N ILE A 102 4.49 17.94 12.43
CA ILE A 102 3.99 17.97 11.06
C ILE A 102 2.52 18.38 11.11
N LYS A 103 2.20 19.50 10.48
CA LYS A 103 0.83 20.01 10.36
C LYS A 103 0.41 20.10 8.90
N VAL A 104 -0.86 19.83 8.65
CA VAL A 104 -1.50 20.03 7.35
C VAL A 104 -2.42 21.24 7.46
N THR A 105 -2.29 22.13 6.49
CA THR A 105 -3.10 23.34 6.38
C THR A 105 -4.38 23.08 5.59
N GLU A 106 -5.37 23.93 5.78
CA GLU A 106 -6.64 23.83 5.05
C GLU A 106 -6.46 24.01 3.54
N GLU A 107 -5.50 24.85 3.16
CA GLU A 107 -5.11 25.10 1.79
C GLU A 107 -4.56 23.84 1.13
N GLU A 108 -3.74 23.05 1.84
CA GLU A 108 -3.20 21.78 1.34
C GLU A 108 -4.28 20.73 1.16
N ILE A 109 -5.22 20.65 2.11
CA ILE A 109 -6.38 19.75 1.99
C ILE A 109 -7.22 20.15 0.77
N ARG A 110 -7.49 21.44 0.59
CA ARG A 110 -8.25 21.95 -0.57
C ARG A 110 -7.54 21.63 -1.89
N ALA A 111 -6.24 21.89 -1.97
CA ALA A 111 -5.44 21.58 -3.15
C ALA A 111 -5.47 20.08 -3.48
N ALA A 112 -5.33 19.22 -2.47
CA ALA A 112 -5.43 17.77 -2.66
C ALA A 112 -6.82 17.34 -3.14
N ILE A 113 -7.90 17.93 -2.62
CA ILE A 113 -9.27 17.69 -3.12
C ILE A 113 -9.40 18.12 -4.58
N ASP A 114 -8.85 19.28 -4.95
CA ASP A 114 -8.86 19.77 -6.33
C ASP A 114 -8.09 18.85 -7.29
N ASP A 115 -6.96 18.30 -6.85
CA ASP A 115 -6.18 17.35 -7.63
C ASP A 115 -6.92 16.01 -7.79
N VAL A 116 -7.58 15.51 -6.75
CA VAL A 116 -8.42 14.30 -6.85
C VAL A 116 -9.58 14.53 -7.82
N LYS A 117 -10.22 15.70 -7.79
CA LYS A 117 -11.29 16.04 -8.75
C LYS A 117 -10.77 16.03 -10.19
N LYS A 118 -9.60 16.62 -10.43
CA LYS A 118 -8.97 16.61 -11.77
C LYS A 118 -8.62 15.20 -12.23
N GLN A 119 -8.00 14.40 -11.36
CA GLN A 119 -7.62 13.01 -11.69
C GLN A 119 -8.81 12.12 -12.01
N ASN A 120 -9.95 12.34 -11.35
CA ASN A 120 -11.17 11.56 -11.56
C ASN A 120 -12.15 12.21 -12.56
N ASN A 121 -11.75 13.27 -13.26
CA ASN A 121 -12.59 14.04 -14.18
C ASN A 121 -13.93 14.47 -13.55
N MET A 122 -13.92 14.82 -12.26
CA MET A 122 -15.10 15.27 -11.53
C MET A 122 -15.24 16.79 -11.66
N PRO A 123 -16.29 17.29 -12.34
CA PRO A 123 -16.40 18.71 -12.67
C PRO A 123 -16.81 19.60 -11.50
N SER A 124 -17.36 19.03 -10.41
CA SER A 124 -17.87 19.82 -9.29
C SER A 124 -17.69 19.14 -7.93
N GLN A 125 -17.84 19.92 -6.87
CA GLN A 125 -17.79 19.44 -5.49
C GLN A 125 -18.96 18.50 -5.19
N GLU A 126 -20.14 18.78 -5.74
CA GLU A 126 -21.34 17.96 -5.58
C GLU A 126 -21.14 16.57 -6.21
N ALA A 127 -20.46 16.50 -7.36
CA ALA A 127 -20.12 15.24 -8.01
C ALA A 127 -19.21 14.37 -7.13
N LEU A 128 -18.23 14.99 -6.46
CA LEU A 128 -17.37 14.29 -5.49
C LEU A 128 -18.19 13.79 -4.29
N VAL A 129 -19.04 14.65 -3.70
CA VAL A 129 -19.87 14.27 -2.55
C VAL A 129 -20.83 13.13 -2.90
N ALA A 130 -21.44 13.16 -4.08
CA ALA A 130 -22.29 12.09 -4.57
C ALA A 130 -21.51 10.77 -4.76
N ALA A 131 -20.29 10.84 -5.30
CA ALA A 131 -19.41 9.68 -5.45
C ALA A 131 -19.00 9.08 -4.08
N LEU A 132 -18.70 9.92 -3.10
CA LEU A 132 -18.40 9.49 -1.73
C LEU A 132 -19.62 8.87 -1.04
N ALA A 133 -20.80 9.43 -1.23
CA ALA A 133 -22.04 8.88 -0.69
C ALA A 133 -22.34 7.47 -1.24
N ASN A 134 -22.06 7.22 -2.53
CA ASN A 134 -22.17 5.88 -3.12
C ASN A 134 -21.19 4.87 -2.49
N GLN A 135 -20.09 5.34 -1.91
CA GLN A 135 -19.12 4.54 -1.17
C GLN A 135 -19.43 4.46 0.34
N GLY A 136 -20.50 5.11 0.80
CA GLY A 136 -20.88 5.17 2.21
C GLY A 136 -19.97 6.06 3.07
N LEU A 137 -19.24 7.00 2.46
CA LEU A 137 -18.35 7.95 3.15
C LEU A 137 -18.96 9.35 3.17
N SER A 138 -18.87 10.03 4.32
CA SER A 138 -19.19 11.46 4.40
C SER A 138 -18.03 12.32 3.91
N PHE A 139 -18.32 13.56 3.53
CA PHE A 139 -17.29 14.51 3.12
C PHE A 139 -16.29 14.80 4.25
N ASP A 140 -16.75 14.91 5.50
CA ASP A 140 -15.86 15.14 6.66
C ASP A 140 -14.96 13.95 6.95
N GLN A 141 -15.47 12.72 6.80
CA GLN A 141 -14.66 11.50 6.92
C GLN A 141 -13.59 11.46 5.83
N TYR A 142 -13.98 11.78 4.59
CA TYR A 142 -13.05 11.85 3.48
C TYR A 142 -11.96 12.91 3.70
N ARG A 143 -12.34 14.10 4.17
CA ARG A 143 -11.41 15.18 4.52
C ARG A 143 -10.40 14.75 5.59
N THR A 144 -10.87 14.06 6.62
CA THR A 144 -10.02 13.52 7.69
C THR A 144 -9.06 12.46 7.14
N GLN A 145 -9.53 11.55 6.29
CA GLN A 145 -8.68 10.54 5.64
C GLN A 145 -7.63 11.19 4.74
N LEU A 146 -7.99 12.24 4.01
CA LEU A 146 -7.07 12.96 3.15
C LEU A 146 -6.01 13.69 3.97
N GLN A 147 -6.39 14.28 5.11
CA GLN A 147 -5.45 14.86 6.06
C GLN A 147 -4.44 13.81 6.55
N GLU A 148 -4.91 12.65 7.04
CA GLU A 148 -4.03 11.55 7.50
C GLU A 148 -3.06 11.12 6.40
N GLN A 149 -3.52 11.05 5.15
CA GLN A 149 -2.68 10.71 3.99
C GLN A 149 -1.61 11.76 3.71
N ILE A 150 -1.96 13.05 3.73
CA ILE A 150 -1.00 14.13 3.51
C ILE A 150 0.04 14.16 4.64
N GLU A 151 -0.37 13.97 5.89
CA GLU A 151 0.55 13.88 7.04
C GLU A 151 1.55 12.74 6.87
N LYS A 152 1.08 11.55 6.45
CA LYS A 152 1.95 10.40 6.18
C LYS A 152 2.95 10.70 5.05
N LEU A 153 2.52 11.32 3.96
CA LEU A 153 3.41 11.69 2.85
C LEU A 153 4.48 12.70 3.29
N LYS A 154 4.10 13.69 4.10
CA LYS A 154 5.04 14.66 4.68
C LYS A 154 6.04 13.99 5.61
N LEU A 155 5.59 13.04 6.45
CA LEU A 155 6.48 12.26 7.31
C LEU A 155 7.51 11.49 6.49
N VAL A 156 7.06 10.75 5.46
CA VAL A 156 7.96 9.99 4.58
C VAL A 156 8.95 10.93 3.91
N SER A 157 8.49 12.07 3.38
CA SER A 157 9.38 13.08 2.79
C SER A 157 10.42 13.58 3.79
N ALA A 158 10.03 13.89 5.03
CA ALA A 158 10.96 14.37 6.06
C ALA A 158 11.99 13.31 6.49
N GLU A 159 11.57 12.07 6.71
CA GLU A 159 12.41 10.99 7.25
C GLU A 159 13.22 10.23 6.19
N VAL A 160 12.73 10.16 4.95
CA VAL A 160 13.37 9.40 3.86
C VAL A 160 14.19 10.32 2.97
N ARG A 161 13.66 11.48 2.55
CA ARG A 161 14.38 12.38 1.64
C ARG A 161 15.65 12.96 2.28
N SER A 162 15.68 13.10 3.59
CA SER A 162 16.87 13.54 4.35
C SER A 162 17.98 12.49 4.39
N LYS A 163 17.66 11.21 4.17
CA LYS A 163 18.61 10.08 4.22
C LYS A 163 19.06 9.62 2.84
N ILE A 164 18.37 10.02 1.78
CA ILE A 164 18.73 9.69 0.40
C ILE A 164 19.68 10.76 -0.15
N HIS A 165 20.94 10.39 -0.36
CA HIS A 165 21.89 11.15 -1.14
C HIS A 165 22.32 10.30 -2.33
N VAL A 166 21.94 10.71 -3.54
CA VAL A 166 22.37 10.04 -4.77
C VAL A 166 23.62 10.74 -5.27
N SER A 167 24.73 10.01 -5.34
CA SER A 167 26.00 10.52 -5.81
C SER A 167 26.05 10.60 -7.35
N GLU A 168 26.89 11.49 -7.90
CA GLU A 168 27.12 11.53 -9.35
C GLU A 168 27.70 10.23 -9.89
N SER A 169 28.50 9.51 -9.08
CA SER A 169 29.02 8.19 -9.44
C SER A 169 27.92 7.16 -9.60
N GLU A 170 26.97 7.06 -8.66
CA GLU A 170 25.84 6.13 -8.76
C GLU A 170 24.93 6.48 -9.96
N LEU A 171 24.73 7.78 -10.23
CA LEU A 171 24.01 8.25 -11.41
C LEU A 171 24.70 7.80 -12.71
N ARG A 172 26.03 7.96 -12.79
CA ARG A 172 26.81 7.56 -13.96
C ARG A 172 26.82 6.04 -14.12
N GLU A 173 27.05 5.29 -13.05
CA GLU A 173 26.98 3.83 -13.05
C GLU A 173 25.61 3.32 -13.51
N PHE A 174 24.52 3.92 -13.01
CA PHE A 174 23.18 3.56 -13.43
C PHE A 174 22.94 3.92 -14.89
N TYR A 175 23.34 5.10 -15.34
CA TYR A 175 23.21 5.52 -16.74
C TYR A 175 23.97 4.57 -17.67
N ASP A 176 25.24 4.28 -17.37
CA ASP A 176 26.10 3.41 -18.16
C ASP A 176 25.55 1.98 -18.24
N ALA A 177 25.05 1.45 -17.12
CA ALA A 177 24.40 0.14 -17.05
C ALA A 177 23.05 0.08 -17.79
N ASN A 178 22.41 1.22 -18.05
CA ASN A 178 21.09 1.31 -18.68
C ASN A 178 21.12 2.07 -20.01
N LEU A 179 22.29 2.23 -20.65
CA LEU A 179 22.44 2.88 -21.95
C LEU A 179 21.37 2.48 -22.97
N PRO A 180 21.01 1.19 -23.14
CA PRO A 180 19.98 0.76 -24.10
C PRO A 180 18.59 1.36 -23.87
N LYS A 181 18.26 1.82 -22.66
CA LYS A 181 16.98 2.51 -22.36
C LYS A 181 16.99 3.98 -22.78
N TYR A 182 18.18 4.54 -22.98
CA TYR A 182 18.42 5.95 -23.33
C TYR A 182 18.95 6.13 -24.75
N THR A 183 19.34 5.03 -25.40
CA THR A 183 19.65 5.00 -26.83
C THR A 183 18.34 4.92 -27.61
N GLU A 184 18.02 5.96 -28.37
CA GLU A 184 16.98 5.88 -29.39
C GLU A 184 17.44 4.96 -30.52
N GLU A 185 16.50 4.24 -31.14
CA GLU A 185 16.81 3.45 -32.35
C GLU A 185 17.43 4.33 -33.44
N GLU A 186 18.26 3.76 -34.30
CA GLU A 186 18.86 4.50 -35.41
C GLU A 186 17.78 5.23 -36.23
N SER A 187 17.78 6.56 -36.13
CA SER A 187 16.89 7.41 -36.90
C SER A 187 17.64 8.04 -38.07
N TYR A 188 17.03 7.97 -39.26
CA TYR A 188 17.61 8.52 -40.48
C TYR A 188 16.81 9.75 -40.90
N ARG A 189 17.51 10.86 -41.16
CA ARG A 189 16.90 12.05 -41.74
C ARG A 189 17.02 12.02 -43.27
N ALA A 190 15.99 11.50 -43.93
CA ALA A 190 15.93 11.48 -45.39
C ALA A 190 15.32 12.77 -45.96
N ARG A 191 15.78 13.17 -47.15
CA ARG A 191 15.15 14.19 -48.00
C ARG A 191 14.75 13.53 -49.31
N HIS A 192 13.64 13.96 -49.91
CA HIS A 192 13.14 13.42 -51.17
C HIS A 192 12.85 14.51 -52.19
N ILE A 193 12.96 14.18 -53.48
CA ILE A 193 12.52 15.03 -54.60
C ILE A 193 11.51 14.22 -55.37
N PHE A 194 10.30 14.75 -55.53
CA PHE A 194 9.20 14.03 -56.16
C PHE A 194 8.82 14.66 -57.50
N PHE A 195 8.92 13.87 -58.57
CA PHE A 195 8.48 14.28 -59.91
C PHE A 195 7.06 13.79 -60.13
N ARG A 196 6.11 14.72 -60.18
CA ARG A 196 4.68 14.40 -60.24
C ARG A 196 4.27 13.89 -61.63
N THR A 197 3.69 12.70 -61.67
CA THR A 197 2.98 12.14 -62.83
C THR A 197 1.54 11.80 -62.43
N ASN A 198 0.63 11.68 -63.41
CA ASN A 198 -0.76 11.28 -63.17
C ASN A 198 -1.15 10.07 -64.04
N GLU A 199 -2.24 9.38 -63.71
CA GLU A 199 -2.70 8.18 -64.44
C GLU A 199 -3.11 8.46 -65.89
N LYS A 200 -3.36 9.74 -66.24
CA LYS A 200 -3.69 10.20 -67.59
C LYS A 200 -2.48 10.75 -68.36
N SER A 201 -1.29 10.65 -67.80
CA SER A 201 -0.08 11.22 -68.41
C SER A 201 0.25 10.44 -69.67
N SER A 202 0.56 11.15 -70.74
CA SER A 202 0.99 10.47 -71.97
C SER A 202 2.31 9.73 -71.74
N ALA A 203 2.59 8.72 -72.56
CA ALA A 203 3.87 8.00 -72.49
C ALA A 203 5.07 8.93 -72.72
N GLU A 204 4.88 10.07 -73.40
CA GLU A 204 5.90 11.09 -73.63
C GLU A 204 6.15 11.93 -72.37
N ASP A 205 5.09 12.33 -71.65
CA ASP A 205 5.21 13.10 -70.40
C ASP A 205 5.89 12.30 -69.28
N ILE A 206 5.63 10.99 -69.22
CA ILE A 206 6.29 10.09 -68.28
C ILE A 206 7.78 9.97 -68.62
N LYS A 207 8.13 9.84 -69.92
CA LYS A 207 9.54 9.79 -70.36
C LYS A 207 10.27 11.10 -70.05
N LEU A 208 9.64 12.25 -70.27
CA LEU A 208 10.21 13.55 -69.93
C LEU A 208 10.46 13.69 -68.42
N SER A 209 9.49 13.29 -67.60
CA SER A 209 9.62 13.31 -66.14
C SER A 209 10.71 12.37 -65.64
N MET A 210 10.82 11.18 -66.23
CA MET A 210 11.88 10.22 -65.91
C MET A 210 13.27 10.73 -66.33
N THR A 211 13.36 11.40 -67.48
CA THR A 211 14.62 12.00 -67.95
C THR A 211 15.09 13.11 -67.00
N LYS A 212 14.17 13.99 -66.56
CA LYS A 212 14.44 15.01 -65.55
C LYS A 212 14.91 14.40 -64.22
N ALA A 213 14.23 13.34 -63.76
CA ALA A 213 14.62 12.65 -62.53
C ALA A 213 16.04 12.04 -62.63
N LEU A 214 16.39 11.44 -63.76
CA LEU A 214 17.73 10.87 -64.00
C LEU A 214 18.81 11.96 -64.08
N MET A 215 18.49 13.11 -64.69
CA MET A 215 19.40 14.26 -64.71
C MET A 215 19.66 14.79 -63.30
N VAL A 216 18.61 15.02 -62.51
CA VAL A 216 18.74 15.48 -61.12
C VAL A 216 19.52 14.46 -60.28
N LEU A 217 19.27 13.15 -60.48
CA LEU A 217 20.06 12.10 -59.81
C LEU A 217 21.55 12.16 -60.16
N ALA A 218 21.88 12.39 -61.44
CA ALA A 218 23.27 12.53 -61.87
C ALA A 218 23.93 13.78 -61.27
N GLU A 219 23.21 14.89 -61.17
CA GLU A 219 23.69 16.13 -60.56
C GLU A 219 23.91 16.01 -59.05
N VAL A 220 23.00 15.36 -58.32
CA VAL A 220 23.16 15.04 -56.89
C VAL A 220 24.38 14.13 -56.69
N LYS A 221 24.54 13.07 -57.51
CA LYS A 221 25.71 12.18 -57.45
C LYS A 221 27.02 12.88 -57.83
N GLY A 222 26.94 13.93 -58.64
CA GLY A 222 28.06 14.80 -59.00
C GLY A 222 28.44 15.82 -57.92
N GLY A 223 27.71 15.88 -56.80
CA GLY A 223 28.03 16.71 -55.64
C GLY A 223 27.32 18.07 -55.60
N LYS A 224 26.30 18.32 -56.44
CA LYS A 224 25.43 19.51 -56.28
C LYS A 224 24.55 19.37 -55.04
N ASP A 225 24.17 20.50 -54.43
CA ASP A 225 23.33 20.51 -53.23
C ASP A 225 21.92 19.97 -53.52
N PHE A 226 21.46 19.05 -52.68
CA PHE A 226 20.12 18.46 -52.76
C PHE A 226 19.01 19.50 -52.52
N VAL A 227 19.27 20.57 -51.75
CA VAL A 227 18.28 21.63 -51.46
C VAL A 227 18.04 22.50 -52.69
N GLU A 228 19.06 22.75 -53.51
CA GLU A 228 18.93 23.55 -54.73
C GLU A 228 18.17 22.82 -55.84
N LEU A 229 18.05 21.49 -55.74
CA LEU A 229 17.43 20.62 -56.72
C LEU A 229 16.01 20.16 -56.34
N ALA A 230 15.57 20.45 -55.11
CA ALA A 230 14.27 20.05 -54.55
C ALA A 230 13.17 21.06 -54.84
#